data_AF-A0A960TI14-F1
#
_entry.id   AF-A0A960TI14-F1
#
_cell.length_a   1.000
_cell.length_b   1.000
_cell.length_c   1.000
_cell.angle_alpha   90.00
_cell.angle_beta   90.00
_cell.angle_gamma   90.00
#
_symmetry.space_group_name_H-M   'P 1'
#
loop_
_entity.id
_entity.type
_entity.pdbx_description
1 polymer ?
#
loop_
_entity_poly.entity_id
_entity_poly.type
_entity_poly.pdbx_seq_one_letter_code
_entity_poly.pdbx_strand_id
1 'polypeptide(L)'
;MKIESGNPYSNQPFPLTPSGDKVSIRTVNPLHYDEKKEIESPDNVSESFAEVFRKTLEKVNDQQVESDKLTQKMVFDPNSVDAHEVLIAAEKARISLTFTKTVIDGVVRAYRDLSNLR
;
A
#
# COMPACT_ATOMS: atom_id res chain seq x y z
N MET A 1 4.61 -79.42 -23.52
CA MET A 1 3.73 -78.79 -22.52
C MET A 1 4.63 -78.00 -21.57
N LYS A 2 4.66 -76.67 -21.70
CA LYS A 2 5.46 -75.76 -20.87
C LYS A 2 4.61 -74.51 -20.68
N ILE A 3 4.33 -74.13 -19.44
CA ILE A 3 4.09 -72.74 -19.05
C ILE A 3 4.57 -72.59 -17.60
N GLU A 4 5.61 -71.79 -17.46
CA GLU A 4 6.15 -71.26 -16.23
C GLU A 4 5.26 -70.11 -15.77
N SER A 5 4.90 -70.05 -14.48
CA SER A 5 4.55 -68.77 -13.84
C SER A 5 4.99 -68.78 -12.37
N GLY A 6 6.17 -68.22 -12.15
CA GLY A 6 6.64 -67.88 -10.81
C GLY A 6 5.82 -66.74 -10.24
N ASN A 7 5.36 -66.90 -8.99
CA ASN A 7 4.69 -65.86 -8.22
C ASN A 7 5.68 -64.72 -7.89
N PRO A 8 5.49 -63.50 -8.41
CA PRO A 8 6.48 -62.42 -8.28
C PRO A 8 6.39 -61.62 -6.97
N TYR A 9 5.55 -62.01 -6.01
CA TYR A 9 5.33 -61.24 -4.78
C TYR A 9 5.92 -61.89 -3.52
N SER A 10 7.14 -62.39 -3.64
CA SER A 10 7.96 -62.84 -2.52
C SER A 10 9.08 -61.83 -2.26
N ASN A 11 9.01 -61.15 -1.11
CA ASN A 11 10.06 -60.31 -0.52
C ASN A 11 10.38 -58.94 -1.14
N GLN A 12 9.46 -57.98 -1.05
CA GLN A 12 9.85 -56.55 -1.03
C GLN A 12 9.49 -55.91 0.32
N PRO A 13 10.44 -55.36 1.08
CA PRO A 13 10.15 -54.69 2.33
C PRO A 13 9.33 -53.41 2.05
N PHE A 14 8.23 -53.23 2.78
CA PHE A 14 7.41 -52.02 2.69
C PHE A 14 8.24 -50.79 3.08
N PRO A 15 8.19 -49.69 2.32
CA PRO A 15 8.92 -48.47 2.66
C PRO A 15 8.38 -47.88 3.98
N LEU A 16 9.28 -47.61 4.93
CA LEU A 16 8.95 -47.04 6.26
C LEU A 16 8.67 -45.53 6.24
N THR A 17 8.58 -44.92 5.06
CA THR A 17 8.22 -43.50 4.90
C THR A 17 6.74 -43.41 4.54
N PRO A 18 5.91 -42.73 5.36
CA PRO A 18 4.52 -42.50 4.99
C PRO A 18 4.48 -41.75 3.65
N SER A 19 3.94 -42.38 2.61
CA SER A 19 3.58 -41.69 1.37
C SER A 19 2.31 -40.89 1.66
N GLY A 20 2.47 -39.70 2.24
CA GLY A 20 1.37 -38.81 2.54
C GLY A 20 0.78 -38.24 1.24
N ASP A 21 -0.52 -38.43 1.04
CA ASP A 21 -1.26 -37.71 0.00
C ASP A 21 -1.22 -36.20 0.31
N LYS A 22 -0.75 -35.40 -0.65
CA LYS A 22 -0.79 -33.93 -0.54
C LYS A 22 -2.24 -33.47 -0.73
N VAL A 23 -2.98 -33.35 0.37
CA VAL A 23 -4.31 -32.75 0.34
C VAL A 23 -4.18 -31.24 0.22
N SER A 24 -4.55 -30.70 -0.94
CA SER A 24 -4.67 -29.25 -1.14
C SER A 24 -5.98 -28.79 -0.51
N ILE A 25 -5.91 -27.93 0.50
CA ILE A 25 -7.10 -27.35 1.14
C ILE A 25 -7.69 -26.35 0.14
N ARG A 26 -8.84 -26.69 -0.45
CA ARG A 26 -9.61 -25.74 -1.26
C ARG A 26 -10.31 -24.77 -0.32
N THR A 27 -10.05 -23.48 -0.47
CA THR A 27 -10.78 -22.45 0.25
C THR A 27 -12.18 -22.35 -0.34
N VAL A 28 -13.20 -22.50 0.50
CA VAL A 28 -14.62 -22.46 0.11
C VAL A 28 -15.27 -21.11 0.44
N ASN A 29 -14.54 -20.22 1.12
CA ASN A 29 -15.04 -18.94 1.60
C ASN A 29 -14.18 -17.78 1.06
N PRO A 30 -14.79 -16.79 0.38
CA PRO A 30 -14.07 -15.62 -0.15
C PRO A 30 -13.49 -14.67 0.91
N LEU A 31 -13.80 -14.86 2.20
CA LEU A 31 -13.20 -14.14 3.33
C LEU A 31 -12.02 -14.88 3.98
N HIS A 32 -11.66 -16.06 3.48
CA HIS A 32 -10.40 -16.68 3.90
C HIS A 32 -9.23 -15.86 3.38
N TYR A 33 -8.24 -15.64 4.24
CA TYR A 33 -6.97 -15.04 3.88
C TYR A 33 -6.18 -16.06 3.05
N ASP A 34 -6.55 -16.18 1.79
CA ASP A 34 -5.88 -17.00 0.80
C ASP A 34 -5.20 -16.07 -0.19
N GLU A 35 -3.99 -15.66 0.15
CA GLU A 35 -2.97 -15.20 -0.78
C GLU A 35 -1.73 -14.87 0.02
N LYS A 36 -0.62 -15.52 -0.31
CA LYS A 36 0.67 -14.86 -0.17
C LYS A 36 0.59 -13.65 -1.09
N LYS A 37 0.21 -12.49 -0.54
CA LYS A 37 0.38 -11.23 -1.25
C LYS A 37 1.83 -11.21 -1.71
N GLU A 38 2.05 -11.22 -3.03
CA GLU A 38 3.38 -11.06 -3.61
C GLU A 38 3.97 -9.83 -2.92
N ILE A 39 5.10 -10.03 -2.23
CA ILE A 39 5.83 -8.92 -1.64
C ILE A 39 6.29 -8.12 -2.84
N GLU A 40 5.62 -7.01 -3.12
CA GLU A 40 6.01 -6.14 -4.21
C GLU A 40 7.49 -5.78 -4.03
N SER A 41 8.23 -5.82 -5.13
CA SER A 41 9.65 -5.45 -5.12
C SER A 41 9.81 -4.11 -4.40
N PRO A 42 10.84 -3.94 -3.55
CA PRO A 42 11.09 -2.69 -2.84
C PRO A 42 11.09 -1.45 -3.76
N ASP A 43 11.48 -1.63 -5.02
CA ASP A 43 11.48 -0.59 -6.05
C ASP A 43 10.06 -0.12 -6.42
N ASN A 44 9.09 -1.04 -6.57
CA ASN A 44 7.70 -0.71 -6.91
C ASN A 44 7.02 0.09 -5.78
N VAL A 45 7.31 -0.26 -4.53
CA VAL A 45 6.78 0.45 -3.35
C VAL A 45 7.32 1.87 -3.27
N SER A 46 8.59 2.07 -3.61
CA SER A 46 9.24 3.39 -3.61
C SER A 46 8.68 4.31 -4.70
N GLU A 47 8.44 3.77 -5.91
CA GLU A 47 7.80 4.51 -7.00
C GLU A 47 6.36 4.92 -6.64
N SER A 48 5.59 4.01 -6.05
CA SER A 48 4.23 4.25 -5.57
C SER A 48 4.17 5.34 -4.50
N PHE A 49 5.07 5.31 -3.51
CA PHE A 49 5.14 6.38 -2.50
C PHE A 49 5.48 7.73 -3.12
N ALA A 50 6.47 7.78 -4.02
CA ALA A 50 6.88 9.03 -4.66
C ALA A 50 5.76 9.63 -5.52
N GLU A 51 4.95 8.80 -6.18
CA GLU A 51 3.76 9.24 -6.92
C GLU A 51 2.69 9.82 -5.99
N VAL A 52 2.32 9.09 -4.93
CA VAL A 52 1.33 9.54 -3.93
C VAL A 52 1.80 10.84 -3.27
N PHE A 53 3.09 10.94 -2.97
CA PHE A 53 3.67 12.13 -2.38
C PHE A 53 3.58 13.34 -3.32
N ARG A 54 3.95 13.18 -4.60
CA ARG A 54 3.78 14.25 -5.62
C ARG A 54 2.33 14.69 -5.75
N LYS A 55 1.39 13.75 -5.86
CA LYS A 55 -0.05 14.04 -5.91
C LYS A 55 -0.53 14.80 -4.67
N THR A 56 0.04 14.50 -3.50
CA THR A 56 -0.28 15.20 -2.26
C THR A 56 0.25 16.64 -2.28
N LEU A 57 1.45 16.88 -2.81
CA LEU A 57 1.98 18.25 -2.98
C LEU A 57 1.11 19.09 -3.91
N GLU A 58 0.69 18.53 -5.05
CA GLU A 58 -0.25 19.18 -5.97
C GLU A 58 -1.57 19.50 -5.27
N LYS A 59 -2.13 18.54 -4.53
CA LYS A 59 -3.37 18.73 -3.78
C LYS A 59 -3.28 19.83 -2.71
N VAL A 60 -2.16 19.92 -1.99
CA VAL A 60 -1.95 20.98 -0.99
C VAL A 60 -1.88 22.35 -1.66
N ASN A 61 -1.22 22.44 -2.82
CA ASN A 61 -1.22 23.67 -3.62
C ASN A 61 -2.63 24.05 -4.07
N ASP A 62 -3.42 23.09 -4.55
CA ASP A 62 -4.80 23.34 -4.94
C ASP A 62 -5.66 23.85 -3.77
N GLN A 63 -5.49 23.26 -2.58
CA GLN A 63 -6.18 23.71 -1.37
C GLN A 63 -5.80 25.15 -0.98
N GLN A 64 -4.53 25.53 -1.14
CA GLN A 64 -4.09 26.91 -0.90
C GLN A 64 -4.73 27.88 -1.90
N VAL A 65 -4.70 27.54 -3.19
CA VAL A 65 -5.30 28.35 -4.24
C VAL A 65 -6.83 28.48 -4.05
N GLU A 66 -7.50 27.41 -3.65
CA GLU A 66 -8.93 27.41 -3.34
C GLU A 66 -9.25 28.34 -2.16
N SER A 67 -8.49 28.24 -1.07
CA SER A 67 -8.61 29.13 0.09
C SER A 67 -8.44 30.60 -0.31
N ASP A 68 -7.44 30.90 -1.13
CA ASP A 68 -7.15 32.27 -1.58
C ASP A 68 -8.27 32.80 -2.48
N LYS A 69 -8.80 31.97 -3.39
CA LYS A 69 -9.95 32.32 -4.24
C LYS A 69 -11.21 32.60 -3.42
N LEU A 70 -11.51 31.77 -2.43
CA LEU A 70 -12.68 31.96 -1.56
C LEU A 70 -12.54 33.22 -0.71
N THR A 71 -11.34 33.48 -0.19
CA THR A 71 -11.02 34.71 0.54
C THR A 71 -11.19 35.93 -0.36
N GLN A 72 -10.67 35.87 -1.58
CA GLN A 72 -10.83 36.93 -2.56
C GLN A 72 -12.30 37.18 -2.89
N LYS A 73 -13.06 36.12 -3.16
CA LYS A 73 -14.48 36.18 -3.49
C LYS A 73 -15.30 36.79 -2.34
N MET A 74 -14.99 36.46 -1.09
CA MET A 74 -15.62 37.05 0.08
C MET A 74 -15.38 38.56 0.19
N VAL A 75 -14.16 39.02 -0.10
CA VAL A 75 -13.81 40.45 -0.04
C VAL A 75 -14.53 41.25 -1.14
N PHE A 76 -14.65 40.69 -2.35
CA PHE A 76 -15.23 41.39 -3.50
C PHE A 76 -16.75 41.24 -3.62
N ASP A 77 -17.31 40.10 -3.20
CA ASP A 77 -18.74 39.81 -3.22
C ASP A 77 -19.16 39.03 -1.96
N PRO A 78 -19.41 39.75 -0.84
CA PRO A 78 -19.68 39.15 0.46
C PRO A 78 -20.94 38.27 0.54
N ASN A 79 -21.85 38.38 -0.43
CA ASN A 79 -23.11 37.61 -0.45
C ASN A 79 -22.98 36.31 -1.25
N SER A 80 -21.82 36.06 -1.87
CA SER A 80 -21.63 34.98 -2.84
C SER A 80 -20.89 33.75 -2.29
N VAL A 81 -20.40 33.83 -1.05
CA VAL A 81 -19.71 32.79 -0.28
C VAL A 81 -19.93 33.02 1.19
N ASP A 82 -20.15 31.95 1.95
CA ASP A 82 -20.32 32.07 3.39
C ASP A 82 -18.97 32.17 4.12
N ALA A 83 -18.92 32.96 5.19
CA ALA A 83 -17.68 33.17 5.94
C ALA A 83 -17.10 31.89 6.53
N HIS A 84 -17.96 30.96 6.95
CA HIS A 84 -17.51 29.68 7.50
C HIS A 84 -16.89 28.78 6.43
N GLU A 85 -17.32 28.85 5.16
CA GLU A 85 -16.70 28.09 4.07
C GLU A 85 -15.29 28.57 3.76
N VAL A 86 -15.09 29.89 3.72
CA VAL A 86 -13.76 30.51 3.57
C VAL A 86 -12.83 30.06 4.70
N LEU A 87 -13.32 30.13 5.94
CA LEU A 87 -12.55 29.73 7.11
C LEU A 87 -12.22 28.23 7.10
N ILE A 88 -13.17 27.37 6.74
CA ILE A 88 -12.95 25.93 6.61
C ILE A 88 -11.89 25.65 5.54
N ALA A 89 -11.99 26.30 4.38
CA ALA A 89 -11.02 26.14 3.30
C ALA A 89 -9.61 26.60 3.74
N ALA A 90 -9.51 27.75 4.41
CA ALA A 90 -8.24 28.25 4.94
C ALA A 90 -7.63 27.34 6.00
N GLU A 91 -8.45 26.83 6.93
CA GLU A 91 -8.02 25.87 7.95
C GLU A 91 -7.51 24.58 7.32
N LYS A 92 -8.27 24.04 6.36
CA LYS A 92 -7.93 22.83 5.63
C LYS A 92 -6.61 22.99 4.89
N ALA A 93 -6.40 24.11 4.19
CA ALA A 93 -5.15 24.42 3.51
C ALA A 93 -3.98 24.49 4.50
N ARG A 94 -4.15 25.21 5.62
CA ARG A 94 -3.10 25.38 6.64
C ARG A 94 -2.68 24.05 7.29
N ILE A 95 -3.64 23.23 7.70
CA ILE A 95 -3.36 21.91 8.29
C ILE A 95 -2.63 21.03 7.26
N SER A 96 -3.13 20.98 6.02
CA SER A 96 -2.56 20.15 4.97
C SER A 96 -1.11 20.53 4.64
N LEU A 97 -0.82 21.84 4.59
CA LEU A 97 0.54 22.35 4.40
C LEU A 97 1.45 22.00 5.59
N THR A 98 0.98 22.20 6.82
CA THR A 98 1.76 21.92 8.03
C THR A 98 2.10 20.43 8.13
N PHE A 99 1.13 19.57 7.85
CA PHE A 99 1.34 18.13 7.79
C PHE A 99 2.36 17.75 6.73
N THR A 100 2.22 18.27 5.51
CA THR A 100 3.15 18.03 4.40
C THR A 100 4.57 18.45 4.73
N LYS A 101 4.74 19.63 5.35
CA LYS A 101 6.05 20.09 5.83
C LYS A 101 6.65 19.11 6.83
N THR A 102 5.86 18.62 7.77
CA THR A 102 6.31 17.64 8.77
C THR A 102 6.81 16.35 8.12
N VAL A 103 6.13 15.88 7.07
CA VAL A 103 6.56 14.71 6.29
C VAL A 103 7.88 14.99 5.56
N ILE A 104 7.99 16.12 4.86
CA ILE A 104 9.24 16.54 4.17
C ILE A 104 10.41 16.60 5.16
N ASP A 105 10.22 17.26 6.30
CA ASP A 105 11.24 17.37 7.34
C ASP A 105 11.65 15.99 7.87
N GLY A 106 10.72 15.03 7.94
CA GLY A 106 10.99 13.63 8.26
C GLY A 106 11.86 12.94 7.20
N VAL A 107 11.50 13.06 5.93
CA VAL A 107 12.25 12.47 4.80
C VAL A 107 13.67 13.05 4.72
N VAL A 108 13.82 14.37 4.86
CA VAL A 108 15.13 15.03 4.86
C VAL A 108 15.99 14.55 6.02
N ARG A 109 15.41 14.39 7.21
CA ARG A 109 16.14 13.82 8.37
C ARG A 109 16.57 12.39 8.12
N ALA A 110 15.67 11.52 7.66
CA ALA A 110 16.00 10.13 7.35
C ALA A 110 17.14 10.00 6.33
N TYR A 111 17.13 10.85 5.29
CA TYR A 111 18.23 10.90 4.33
C TYR A 111 19.56 11.33 4.97
N ARG A 112 19.54 12.39 5.79
CA ARG A 112 20.74 12.85 6.51
C ARG A 112 21.28 11.79 7.45
N ASP A 113 20.42 11.12 8.20
CA ASP A 113 20.80 10.06 9.13
C ASP A 113 21.44 8.89 8.40
N LEU A 114 20.86 8.44 7.28
CA LEU A 114 21.44 7.39 6.44
C LEU A 114 22.81 7.79 5.86
N SER A 115 22.97 9.05 5.48
CA SER A 115 24.25 9.57 4.96
C SER A 115 25.31 9.70 6.05
N ASN A 116 24.93 10.05 7.27
CA ASN A 116 25.85 10.22 8.40
C ASN A 116 26.26 8.89 9.05
N LEU A 117 25.47 7.82 8.85
CA LEU A 117 25.81 6.47 9.30
C LEU A 117 26.90 5.78 8.46
N ARG A 118 27.38 6.44 7.38
CA ARG A 118 28.47 5.96 6.52
C ARG A 118 29.81 6.56 6.87
#